data_AF-S8C877-F1
#
_entry.id   AF-S8C877-F1
#
_cell.length_a   1.000
_cell.length_b   1.000
_cell.length_c   1.000
_cell.angle_alpha   90.00
_cell.angle_beta   90.00
_cell.angle_gamma   90.00
#
_symmetry.space_group_name_H-M   'P 1'
#
loop_
_entity.id
_entity.type
_entity.pdbx_description
1 polymer ?
#
loop_
_entity_poly.entity_id
_entity_poly.type
_entity_poly.pdbx_seq_one_letter_code
_entity_poly.pdbx_strand_id
1 'polypeptide(L)'
;VVAETRSSEAFVAMCLLTLAGTSLLTQKLGFSDTLGAFLAGALLAETNFRTQIEADIRPFRGLLLGLFFVTTGTSIDMELLIREWPNVFTLLAGLIVIKTLIISAIGPRVGLTLRESVRIGFLLSQGGEFGFVVFSLANRLGVLPLELNKLLIIVVVLSMALTPLLNDIGKKVADIIGEKFEDEKTDNSINFEAREPVVIVGFGQKAQVLANFLSTPLASGIDSDAGWPYVAFDLDPCVVKTSRELGFPVLYGDGSRPAVLQSAGISSPKAVMIMYTGKNRTVEAVQRIRLAFPA
;
A
#
# COMPACT_ATOMS: atom_id res chain seq x y z
N VAL A 1 -21.10 31.42 10.62
CA VAL A 1 -20.42 32.14 11.73
C VAL A 1 -18.89 32.08 11.63
N VAL A 2 -18.19 30.97 11.91
CA VAL A 2 -16.69 30.95 11.85
C VAL A 2 -16.13 30.82 10.43
N ALA A 3 -16.78 30.06 9.54
CA ALA A 3 -16.39 29.99 8.12
C ALA A 3 -16.53 31.35 7.39
N GLU A 4 -17.35 32.27 7.92
CA GLU A 4 -17.49 33.64 7.37
C GLU A 4 -16.37 34.57 7.83
N THR A 5 -15.61 34.22 8.87
CA THR A 5 -14.56 35.07 9.46
C THR A 5 -13.23 35.01 8.69
N ARG A 6 -13.10 34.17 7.65
CA ARG A 6 -11.91 34.00 6.78
C ARG A 6 -10.57 33.74 7.49
N SER A 7 -10.54 33.43 8.79
CA SER A 7 -9.33 33.05 9.52
C SER A 7 -9.21 31.52 9.57
N SER A 8 -8.15 30.99 8.95
CA SER A 8 -7.79 29.56 8.99
C SER A 8 -7.52 29.09 10.42
N GLU A 9 -6.96 29.95 11.27
CA GLU A 9 -6.64 29.65 12.67
C GLU A 9 -7.90 29.42 13.50
N ALA A 10 -8.91 30.27 13.34
CA ALA A 10 -10.20 30.13 14.03
C ALA A 10 -10.94 28.84 13.63
N PHE A 11 -10.82 28.46 12.35
CA PHE A 11 -11.42 27.23 11.84
C PHE A 11 -10.73 25.97 12.39
N VAL A 12 -9.39 25.97 12.45
CA VAL A 12 -8.60 24.91 13.12
C VAL A 12 -8.96 24.78 14.58
N ALA A 13 -9.03 25.91 15.30
CA ALA A 13 -9.38 25.93 16.71
C ALA A 13 -10.77 25.30 16.94
N MET A 14 -11.74 25.60 16.07
CA MET A 14 -13.07 24.97 16.08
C MET A 14 -12.99 23.45 15.85
N CYS A 15 -12.18 22.99 14.90
CA CYS A 15 -12.01 21.55 14.64
C CYS A 15 -11.40 20.83 15.85
N LEU A 16 -10.35 21.39 16.44
CA LEU A 16 -9.71 20.84 17.64
C LEU A 16 -10.63 20.90 18.87
N LEU A 17 -11.36 21.99 19.04
CA LEU A 17 -12.37 22.13 20.09
C LEU A 17 -13.48 21.08 19.93
N THR A 18 -13.92 20.83 18.70
CA THR A 18 -14.92 19.79 18.41
C THR A 18 -14.37 18.42 18.76
N LEU A 19 -13.14 18.09 18.33
CA LEU A 19 -12.46 16.83 18.67
C LEU A 19 -12.35 16.63 20.19
N ALA A 20 -11.84 17.63 20.91
CA ALA A 20 -11.68 17.58 22.36
C ALA A 20 -13.04 17.52 23.09
N GLY A 21 -14.02 18.29 22.62
CA GLY A 21 -15.36 18.35 23.18
C GLY A 21 -16.11 17.03 23.03
N THR A 22 -16.08 16.43 21.84
CA THR A 22 -16.69 15.10 21.61
C THR A 22 -15.96 14.02 22.42
N SER A 23 -14.62 14.05 22.46
CA SER A 23 -13.83 13.13 23.31
C SER A 23 -14.22 13.21 24.79
N LEU A 24 -14.33 14.41 25.34
CA LEU A 24 -14.75 14.64 26.73
C LEU A 24 -16.20 14.18 26.97
N LEU A 25 -17.10 14.42 26.01
CA LEU A 25 -18.49 13.99 26.12
C LEU A 25 -18.61 12.47 26.12
N THR A 26 -17.91 11.79 25.21
CA THR A 26 -17.90 10.31 25.17
C THR A 26 -17.28 9.72 26.43
N GLN A 27 -16.24 10.35 26.97
CA GLN A 27 -15.62 9.93 28.23
C GLN A 27 -16.62 9.99 29.39
N LYS A 28 -17.40 11.08 29.49
CA LYS A 28 -18.46 11.22 30.51
C LYS A 28 -19.57 10.18 30.38
N LEU A 29 -19.81 9.69 29.17
CA LEU A 29 -20.76 8.61 28.89
C LEU A 29 -20.17 7.21 29.15
N GLY A 30 -18.89 7.11 29.52
CA GLY A 30 -18.20 5.85 29.81
C GLY A 30 -17.53 5.19 28.61
N PHE A 31 -17.47 5.86 27.45
CA PHE A 31 -16.74 5.39 26.28
C PHE A 31 -15.27 5.86 26.27
N SER A 32 -14.45 5.31 25.37
CA SER A 32 -13.05 5.70 25.25
C SER A 32 -12.87 7.06 24.56
N ASP A 33 -11.85 7.81 24.98
CA ASP A 33 -11.46 9.10 24.41
C ASP A 33 -11.20 8.99 22.90
N THR A 34 -10.54 7.89 22.50
CA THR A 34 -10.26 7.55 21.10
C THR A 34 -11.53 7.40 20.25
N LEU A 35 -12.61 6.87 20.83
CA LEU A 35 -13.88 6.73 20.12
C LEU A 35 -14.52 8.10 19.88
N GLY A 36 -14.49 9.00 20.87
CA GLY A 36 -15.01 10.35 20.70
C GLY A 36 -14.21 11.18 19.71
N ALA A 37 -12.88 11.07 19.72
CA ALA A 37 -12.04 11.70 18.71
C ALA A 37 -12.32 11.15 17.29
N PHE A 38 -12.50 9.82 17.16
CA PHE A 38 -12.88 9.20 15.89
C PHE A 38 -14.26 9.69 15.40
N LEU A 39 -15.25 9.75 16.30
CA LEU A 39 -16.59 10.21 15.97
C LEU A 39 -16.60 11.69 15.52
N ALA A 40 -15.90 12.56 16.24
CA ALA A 40 -15.73 13.95 15.83
C ALA A 40 -15.08 14.05 14.45
N GLY A 41 -14.03 13.26 14.19
CA GLY A 41 -13.40 13.20 12.86
C GLY A 41 -14.37 12.76 11.76
N ALA A 42 -15.18 11.73 12.02
CA ALA A 42 -16.19 11.25 11.07
C ALA A 42 -17.26 12.31 10.79
N LEU A 43 -17.76 12.98 11.83
CA LEU A 43 -18.74 14.07 11.69
C LEU A 43 -18.17 15.25 10.89
N LEU A 44 -16.91 15.63 11.14
CA LEU A 44 -16.23 16.69 10.40
C LEU A 44 -15.98 16.30 8.93
N ALA A 45 -15.71 15.02 8.65
CA ALA A 45 -15.47 14.49 7.31
C ALA A 45 -16.73 14.50 6.42
N GLU A 46 -17.93 14.47 7.02
CA GLU A 46 -19.21 14.58 6.30
C GLU A 46 -19.59 16.03 5.94
N THR A 47 -18.85 17.03 6.44
CA THR A 47 -19.13 18.43 6.12
C THR A 47 -18.61 18.83 4.73
N ASN A 48 -19.22 19.86 4.15
CA ASN A 48 -18.75 20.47 2.90
C ASN A 48 -17.33 21.06 2.99
N PHE A 49 -16.77 21.16 4.20
CA PHE A 49 -15.44 21.72 4.47
C PHE A 49 -14.35 20.65 4.64
N ARG A 50 -14.65 19.36 4.42
CA ARG A 50 -13.70 18.24 4.66
C ARG A 50 -12.30 18.46 4.09
N THR A 51 -12.19 19.01 2.88
CA THR A 51 -10.91 19.21 2.19
C THR A 51 -10.08 20.29 2.87
N GLN A 52 -10.74 21.36 3.34
CA GLN A 52 -10.10 22.43 4.10
C GLN A 52 -9.68 21.92 5.48
N ILE A 53 -10.55 21.18 6.16
CA ILE A 53 -10.26 20.55 7.45
C ILE A 53 -9.04 19.63 7.33
N GLU A 54 -8.96 18.80 6.29
CA GLU A 54 -7.81 17.91 6.07
C GLU A 54 -6.52 18.70 5.84
N ALA A 55 -6.56 19.75 5.01
CA ALA A 55 -5.41 20.59 4.73
C ALA A 55 -4.90 21.28 5.99
N ASP A 56 -5.81 21.79 6.82
CA ASP A 56 -5.48 22.56 8.01
C ASP A 56 -5.03 21.67 9.20
N ILE A 57 -5.54 20.43 9.30
CA ILE A 57 -5.14 19.47 10.36
C ILE A 57 -3.84 18.73 10.01
N ARG A 58 -3.50 18.59 8.72
CA ARG A 58 -2.31 17.84 8.28
C ARG A 58 -1.01 18.24 9.00
N PRO A 59 -0.69 19.54 9.23
CA PRO A 59 0.50 19.94 10.00
C PRO A 59 0.47 19.46 11.46
N PHE A 60 -0.70 19.49 12.09
CA PHE A 60 -0.87 19.05 13.48
C PHE A 60 -0.75 17.54 13.64
N ARG A 61 -1.13 16.75 12.62
CA ARG A 61 -0.98 15.29 12.66
C ARG A 61 0.46 14.87 12.98
N GLY A 62 1.44 15.48 12.33
CA GLY A 62 2.85 15.19 12.58
C GLY A 62 3.29 15.59 14.00
N LEU A 63 2.86 16.77 14.46
CA LEU A 63 3.20 17.28 15.79
C LEU A 63 2.56 16.45 16.92
N LEU A 64 1.27 16.10 16.78
CA LEU A 64 0.54 15.25 17.73
C LEU A 64 1.09 13.82 17.75
N LEU A 65 1.49 13.28 16.60
CA LEU A 65 2.16 11.98 16.54
C LEU A 65 3.52 12.01 17.24
N GLY A 66 4.31 13.08 17.04
CA GLY A 66 5.55 13.30 17.76
C GLY A 66 5.34 13.39 19.28
N LEU A 67 4.34 14.16 19.71
CA LEU A 67 3.97 14.27 21.13
C LEU A 67 3.52 12.93 21.72
N PHE A 68 2.72 12.15 20.97
CA PHE A 68 2.29 10.82 21.35
C PHE A 68 3.48 9.88 21.56
N PHE A 69 4.44 9.85 20.64
CA PHE A 69 5.61 8.98 20.79
C PHE A 69 6.55 9.42 21.91
N VAL A 70 6.73 10.72 22.14
CA VAL A 70 7.52 11.23 23.27
C VAL A 70 6.85 10.87 24.60
N THR A 71 5.56 11.16 24.75
CA THR A 71 4.81 10.89 26.00
C THR A 71 4.72 9.40 26.31
N THR A 72 4.40 8.59 25.30
CA THR A 72 4.33 7.13 25.45
C THR A 72 5.72 6.53 25.72
N GLY A 73 6.76 7.04 25.05
CA GLY A 73 8.14 6.62 25.28
C GLY A 73 8.63 6.93 26.70
N THR A 74 8.29 8.10 27.25
CA THR A 74 8.62 8.45 28.64
C THR A 74 7.84 7.65 29.68
N SER A 75 6.74 7.00 29.28
CA SER A 75 5.96 6.13 30.17
C SER A 75 6.57 4.73 30.32
N ILE A 76 7.63 4.42 29.58
CA ILE A 76 8.37 3.15 29.70
C ILE A 76 9.15 3.15 31.02
N ASP A 77 8.88 2.15 31.85
CA ASP A 77 9.66 1.85 33.04
C ASP A 77 10.96 1.12 32.64
N MET A 78 12.05 1.88 32.51
CA MET A 78 13.34 1.36 32.03
C MET A 78 13.93 0.33 33.00
N GLU A 79 13.69 0.48 34.30
CA GLU A 79 14.13 -0.48 35.30
C GLU A 79 13.42 -1.82 35.12
N LEU A 80 12.10 -1.78 34.91
CA LEU A 80 11.31 -2.98 34.60
C LEU A 80 11.74 -3.62 33.28
N LEU A 81 12.00 -2.82 32.23
CA LEU A 81 12.47 -3.33 30.93
C LEU A 81 13.79 -4.09 31.08
N ILE A 82 14.75 -3.57 31.85
CA ILE A 82 16.05 -4.22 32.05
C ILE A 82 15.89 -5.48 32.92
N ARG A 83 15.06 -5.41 33.97
CA ARG A 83 14.83 -6.53 34.88
C ARG A 83 14.11 -7.70 34.19
N GLU A 84 13.09 -7.41 33.39
CA GLU A 84 12.21 -8.39 32.74
C GLU A 84 12.49 -8.50 31.23
N TRP A 85 13.69 -8.15 30.78
CA TRP A 85 14.07 -8.15 29.36
C TRP A 85 13.76 -9.46 28.61
N PRO A 86 13.89 -10.68 29.21
CA PRO A 86 13.56 -11.91 28.50
C PRO A 86 12.05 -12.03 28.25
N ASN A 87 11.23 -11.64 29.23
CA ASN A 87 9.78 -11.68 29.14
C ASN A 87 9.27 -10.66 28.11
N VAL A 88 9.83 -9.44 28.11
CA VAL A 88 9.51 -8.41 27.13
C VAL A 88 9.84 -8.89 25.72
N PHE A 89 11.04 -9.44 25.50
CA PHE A 89 11.45 -9.90 24.17
C PHE A 89 10.61 -11.08 23.68
N THR A 90 10.28 -12.01 24.58
CA THR A 90 9.43 -13.18 24.25
C THR A 90 8.02 -12.75 23.86
N LEU A 91 7.41 -11.83 24.61
CA LEU A 91 6.07 -11.31 24.30
C LEU A 91 6.06 -10.45 23.04
N LEU A 92 7.10 -9.63 22.82
CA LEU A 92 7.26 -8.85 21.60
C LEU A 92 7.39 -9.74 20.36
N ALA A 93 8.29 -10.72 20.42
CA ALA A 93 8.47 -11.68 19.33
C ALA A 93 7.18 -12.49 19.08
N GLY A 94 6.53 -12.95 20.15
CA GLY A 94 5.24 -13.65 20.06
C GLY A 94 4.17 -12.80 19.39
N LEU A 95 4.01 -11.54 19.80
CA LEU A 95 3.04 -10.61 19.21
C LEU A 95 3.29 -10.41 17.71
N ILE A 96 4.54 -10.19 17.32
CA ILE A 96 4.91 -9.97 15.92
C ILE A 96 4.67 -11.24 15.09
N VAL A 97 5.23 -12.37 15.53
CA VAL A 97 5.15 -13.65 14.79
C VAL A 97 3.71 -14.10 14.63
N ILE A 98 2.93 -14.09 15.71
CA ILE A 98 1.53 -14.55 15.69
C ILE A 98 0.70 -13.67 14.75
N LYS A 99 0.79 -12.33 14.87
CA LYS A 99 0.01 -11.44 14.00
C LYS A 99 0.45 -11.52 12.55
N THR A 100 1.75 -11.56 12.28
CA THR A 100 2.25 -11.70 10.91
C THR A 100 1.73 -12.99 10.29
N LEU A 101 1.82 -14.12 11.01
CA LEU A 101 1.33 -15.41 10.51
C LEU A 101 -0.17 -15.38 10.23
N ILE A 102 -0.99 -14.87 11.16
CA ILE A 102 -2.44 -14.78 11.00
C ILE A 102 -2.79 -13.91 9.79
N ILE A 103 -2.21 -12.71 9.69
CA ILE A 103 -2.54 -11.75 8.63
C ILE A 103 -2.08 -12.26 7.26
N SER A 104 -0.87 -12.82 7.19
CA SER A 104 -0.34 -13.39 5.95
C SER A 104 -1.10 -14.65 5.51
N ALA A 105 -1.66 -15.43 6.44
CA ALA A 105 -2.51 -16.58 6.12
C ALA A 105 -3.91 -16.15 5.64
N ILE A 106 -4.44 -15.04 6.13
CA ILE A 106 -5.76 -14.52 5.72
C ILE A 106 -5.67 -13.81 4.37
N GLY A 107 -4.58 -13.12 4.08
CA GLY A 107 -4.43 -12.28 2.88
C GLY A 107 -4.86 -12.94 1.56
N PRO A 108 -4.44 -14.19 1.25
CA PRO A 108 -4.85 -14.87 0.02
C PRO A 108 -6.36 -15.11 -0.08
N ARG A 109 -7.06 -15.26 1.05
CA ARG A 109 -8.53 -15.43 1.07
C ARG A 109 -9.28 -14.14 0.74
N VAL A 110 -8.63 -12.99 0.88
CA VAL A 110 -9.19 -11.66 0.59
C VAL A 110 -8.73 -11.16 -0.80
N GLY A 111 -8.03 -12.01 -1.57
CA GLY A 111 -7.60 -11.69 -2.93
C GLY A 111 -6.21 -11.03 -3.03
N LEU A 112 -5.42 -11.03 -1.95
CA LEU A 112 -4.03 -10.56 -1.97
C LEU A 112 -3.08 -11.66 -2.48
N THR A 113 -2.03 -11.26 -3.19
CA THR A 113 -0.93 -12.19 -3.51
C THR A 113 -0.19 -12.61 -2.24
N LEU A 114 0.54 -13.73 -2.26
CA LEU A 114 1.36 -14.17 -1.12
C LEU A 114 2.39 -13.09 -0.73
N ARG A 115 3.00 -12.43 -1.72
CA ARG A 115 3.93 -11.32 -1.52
C ARG A 115 3.28 -10.15 -0.78
N GLU A 116 2.12 -9.70 -1.22
CA GLU A 116 1.36 -8.63 -0.56
C GLU A 116 0.92 -9.04 0.85
N SER A 117 0.47 -10.28 1.01
CA SER A 117 0.01 -10.83 2.30
C SER A 117 1.12 -10.89 3.34
N VAL A 118 2.34 -11.28 2.95
CA VAL A 118 3.51 -11.27 3.83
C VAL A 118 3.88 -9.84 4.21
N ARG A 119 3.96 -8.94 3.23
CA ARG A 119 4.30 -7.53 3.47
C ARG A 119 3.32 -6.85 4.40
N ILE A 120 2.02 -7.06 4.19
CA ILE A 120 0.95 -6.53 5.06
C ILE A 120 1.01 -7.17 6.45
N GLY A 121 1.33 -8.46 6.54
CA GLY A 121 1.49 -9.16 7.82
C GLY A 121 2.58 -8.58 8.70
N PHE A 122 3.73 -8.18 8.13
CA PHE A 122 4.77 -7.48 8.88
C PHE A 122 4.35 -6.05 9.26
N LEU A 123 3.74 -5.31 8.34
CA LEU A 123 3.28 -3.94 8.56
C LEU A 123 2.22 -3.81 9.68
N LEU A 124 1.33 -4.79 9.79
CA LEU A 124 0.22 -4.77 10.76
C LEU A 124 0.49 -5.61 12.02
N SER A 125 1.72 -6.10 12.18
CA SER A 125 2.12 -6.95 13.31
C SER A 125 2.19 -6.20 14.65
N GLN A 126 2.35 -4.88 14.64
CA GLN A 126 2.50 -4.06 15.84
C GLN A 126 1.26 -4.07 16.75
N GLY A 127 1.46 -3.72 18.02
CA GLY A 127 0.38 -3.33 18.94
C GLY A 127 -0.25 -2.00 18.52
N GLY A 128 -1.53 -1.80 18.86
CA GLY A 128 -2.26 -0.57 18.57
C GLY A 128 -2.43 0.29 19.83
N GLU A 129 -2.67 1.58 19.64
CA GLU A 129 -2.83 2.57 20.74
C GLU A 129 -4.03 2.25 21.64
N PHE A 130 -5.06 1.61 21.08
CA PHE A 130 -6.20 1.11 21.84
C PHE A 130 -5.82 0.08 22.91
N GLY A 131 -4.67 -0.60 22.77
CA GLY A 131 -4.14 -1.49 23.79
C GLY A 131 -3.91 -0.77 25.12
N PHE A 132 -3.41 0.47 25.10
CA PHE A 132 -3.18 1.26 26.31
C PHE A 132 -4.47 1.50 27.09
N VAL A 133 -5.56 1.82 26.38
CA VAL A 133 -6.88 2.05 26.96
C VAL A 133 -7.40 0.76 27.61
N VAL A 134 -7.33 -0.36 26.88
CA VAL A 134 -7.79 -1.66 27.38
C VAL A 134 -6.99 -2.11 28.60
N PHE A 135 -5.66 -2.01 28.57
CA PHE A 135 -4.82 -2.40 29.69
C PHE A 135 -5.06 -1.51 30.90
N SER A 136 -5.14 -0.19 30.72
CA SER A 136 -5.45 0.77 31.78
C SER A 136 -6.80 0.46 32.45
N LEU A 137 -7.82 0.16 31.65
CA LEU A 137 -9.13 -0.23 32.17
C LEU A 137 -9.07 -1.57 32.93
N ALA A 138 -8.39 -2.58 32.37
CA ALA A 138 -8.24 -3.89 33.02
C ALA A 138 -7.49 -3.80 34.36
N ASN A 139 -6.48 -2.94 34.45
CA ASN A 139 -5.77 -2.66 35.71
C ASN A 139 -6.68 -1.95 36.72
N ARG A 140 -7.41 -0.91 36.30
CA ARG A 140 -8.38 -0.20 37.16
C ARG A 140 -9.46 -1.12 37.72
N LEU A 141 -9.91 -2.10 36.94
CA LEU A 141 -10.89 -3.10 37.35
C LEU A 141 -10.28 -4.25 38.18
N GLY A 142 -8.97 -4.25 38.43
CA GLY A 142 -8.27 -5.30 39.17
C GLY A 142 -8.13 -6.63 38.42
N VAL A 143 -8.46 -6.66 37.12
CA VAL A 143 -8.34 -7.85 36.26
C VAL A 143 -6.87 -8.14 35.94
N LEU A 144 -6.05 -7.10 35.85
CA LEU A 144 -4.67 -7.19 35.38
C LEU A 144 -3.70 -6.59 36.42
N PRO A 145 -2.71 -7.36 36.92
CA PRO A 145 -1.73 -6.87 37.88
C PRO A 145 -0.93 -5.67 37.34
N LEU A 146 -0.53 -4.75 38.24
CA LEU A 146 0.18 -3.53 37.85
C LEU A 146 1.47 -3.80 37.08
N GLU A 147 2.26 -4.79 37.50
CA GLU A 147 3.52 -5.16 36.82
C GLU A 147 3.26 -5.70 35.41
N LEU A 148 2.26 -6.57 35.24
CA LEU A 148 1.89 -7.11 33.93
C LEU A 148 1.38 -5.99 33.00
N ASN A 149 0.64 -5.02 33.55
CA ASN A 149 0.17 -3.87 32.78
C ASN A 149 1.35 -3.06 32.22
N LYS A 150 2.30 -2.69 33.09
CA LYS A 150 3.52 -1.98 32.68
C LYS A 150 4.28 -2.77 31.61
N LEU A 151 4.43 -4.08 31.80
CA LEU A 151 5.14 -4.95 30.86
C LEU A 151 4.46 -4.98 29.48
N LEU A 152 3.13 -5.10 29.42
CA LEU A 152 2.38 -5.08 28.17
C LEU A 152 2.46 -3.72 27.45
N ILE A 153 2.44 -2.61 28.20
CA ILE A 153 2.66 -1.27 27.65
C ILE A 153 4.02 -1.21 26.97
N ILE A 154 5.09 -1.66 27.64
CA ILE A 154 6.45 -1.69 27.08
C ILE A 154 6.49 -2.50 25.77
N VAL A 155 5.88 -3.67 25.74
CA VAL A 155 5.81 -4.52 24.53
C VAL A 155 5.12 -3.79 23.38
N VAL A 156 3.99 -3.14 23.63
CA VAL A 156 3.27 -2.37 22.60
C VAL A 156 4.13 -1.23 22.07
N VAL A 157 4.78 -0.44 22.94
CA VAL A 157 5.61 0.70 22.52
C VAL A 157 6.81 0.24 21.70
N LEU A 158 7.51 -0.79 22.16
CA LEU A 158 8.63 -1.37 21.41
C LEU A 158 8.18 -1.92 20.06
N SER A 159 7.00 -2.54 19.99
CA SER A 159 6.45 -3.03 18.72
C SER A 159 6.21 -1.90 17.73
N MET A 160 5.65 -0.76 18.18
CA MET A 160 5.43 0.42 17.33
C MET A 160 6.75 1.07 16.87
N ALA A 161 7.75 1.11 17.77
CA ALA A 161 9.08 1.61 17.44
C ALA A 161 9.80 0.71 16.40
N LEU A 162 9.54 -0.60 16.42
CA LEU A 162 10.16 -1.57 15.50
C LEU A 162 9.47 -1.63 14.13
N THR A 163 8.23 -1.14 14.01
CA THR A 163 7.44 -1.15 12.77
C THR A 163 8.13 -0.65 11.51
N PRO A 164 8.87 0.48 11.48
CA PRO A 164 9.61 0.88 10.28
C PRO A 164 10.62 -0.19 9.85
N LEU A 165 11.30 -0.82 10.80
CA LEU A 165 12.25 -1.91 10.53
C LEU A 165 11.53 -3.16 10.01
N LEU A 166 10.39 -3.52 10.63
CA LEU A 166 9.55 -4.65 10.20
C LEU A 166 8.99 -4.44 8.79
N ASN A 167 8.67 -3.22 8.38
CA ASN A 167 8.25 -2.91 7.02
C ASN A 167 9.35 -3.23 6.00
N ASP A 168 10.59 -2.85 6.28
CA ASP A 168 11.71 -3.10 5.36
C ASP A 168 12.12 -4.58 5.33
N ILE A 169 12.07 -5.27 6.47
CA ILE A 169 12.21 -6.73 6.54
C ILE A 169 11.08 -7.39 5.74
N GLY A 170 9.84 -6.94 5.93
CA GLY A 170 8.66 -7.47 5.25
C GLY A 170 8.74 -7.33 3.74
N LYS A 171 9.29 -6.23 3.21
CA LYS A 171 9.58 -6.09 1.77
C LYS A 171 10.59 -7.13 1.29
N LYS A 172 11.75 -7.24 1.96
CA LYS A 172 12.80 -8.21 1.58
C LYS A 172 12.30 -9.66 1.62
N VAL A 173 11.58 -10.02 2.69
CA VAL A 173 11.02 -11.38 2.84
C VAL A 173 9.96 -11.64 1.79
N ALA A 174 9.10 -10.66 1.50
CA ALA A 174 8.08 -10.78 0.46
C ALA A 174 8.71 -10.92 -0.94
N ASP A 175 9.83 -10.26 -1.22
CA ASP A 175 10.54 -10.35 -2.50
C ASP A 175 11.14 -11.76 -2.70
N ILE A 176 11.78 -12.32 -1.67
CA ILE A 176 12.35 -13.69 -1.69
C ILE A 176 11.24 -14.75 -1.89
N ILE A 177 10.09 -14.55 -1.25
CA ILE A 177 8.94 -15.45 -1.38
C ILE A 177 8.27 -15.27 -2.75
N GLY A 178 8.22 -14.03 -3.25
CA GLY A 178 7.72 -13.71 -4.59
C GLY A 178 8.52 -14.44 -5.67
N GLU A 179 9.85 -14.35 -5.63
CA GLU A 179 10.74 -15.05 -6.57
C GLU A 179 10.51 -16.58 -6.54
N LYS A 180 10.47 -17.18 -5.35
CA LYS A 180 10.26 -18.64 -5.22
C LYS A 180 8.90 -19.16 -5.70
N PHE A 181 7.82 -18.38 -5.53
CA PHE A 181 6.47 -18.80 -5.92
C PHE A 181 6.06 -18.33 -7.32
N GLU A 182 6.71 -17.29 -7.86
CA GLU A 182 6.54 -16.85 -9.25
C GLU A 182 7.42 -17.68 -10.21
N ASP A 183 8.59 -18.20 -9.78
CA ASP A 183 9.41 -19.10 -10.60
C ASP A 183 8.71 -20.43 -10.93
N GLU A 184 7.86 -20.97 -10.03
CA GLU A 184 7.08 -22.19 -10.33
C GLU A 184 5.88 -21.95 -11.27
N LYS A 185 5.53 -20.70 -11.58
CA LYS A 185 4.41 -20.35 -12.50
C LYS A 185 4.82 -19.56 -13.73
N THR A 186 6.11 -19.27 -13.90
CA THR A 186 6.63 -18.45 -15.01
C THR A 186 7.60 -19.23 -15.88
N ASP A 187 7.32 -20.51 -16.16
CA ASP A 187 7.97 -21.23 -17.26
C ASP A 187 7.33 -20.90 -18.62
N ASN A 188 7.16 -19.60 -18.88
CA ASN A 188 6.72 -19.05 -20.16
C ASN A 188 7.37 -17.67 -20.37
N SER A 189 8.68 -17.58 -20.08
CA SER A 189 9.50 -16.54 -20.68
C SER A 189 9.53 -16.81 -22.18
N ILE A 190 8.55 -16.27 -22.91
CA ILE A 190 8.61 -16.20 -24.36
C ILE A 190 9.82 -15.32 -24.65
N ASN A 191 10.96 -15.94 -24.95
CA ASN A 191 12.14 -15.28 -25.48
C ASN A 191 11.75 -14.62 -26.80
N PHE A 192 11.42 -13.33 -26.75
CA PHE A 192 11.31 -12.49 -27.93
C PHE A 192 12.72 -12.15 -28.44
N GLU A 193 13.49 -13.17 -28.84
CA GLU A 193 14.70 -12.99 -29.67
C GLU A 193 14.35 -12.61 -31.13
N ALA A 194 13.06 -12.47 -31.44
CA ALA A 194 12.58 -12.15 -32.77
C ALA A 194 12.39 -10.63 -32.96
N ARG A 195 13.27 -10.05 -33.79
CA ARG A 195 13.10 -8.87 -34.66
C ARG A 195 12.11 -7.79 -34.18
N GLU A 196 12.64 -6.61 -33.84
CA GLU A 196 11.94 -5.31 -33.71
C GLU A 196 10.40 -5.39 -33.59
N PRO A 197 9.85 -5.82 -32.44
CA PRO A 197 8.42 -6.03 -32.33
C PRO A 197 7.65 -4.71 -32.28
N VAL A 198 6.37 -4.77 -32.66
CA VAL A 198 5.41 -3.69 -32.38
C VAL A 198 4.97 -3.79 -30.92
N VAL A 199 5.19 -2.74 -30.15
CA VAL A 199 4.81 -2.69 -28.73
C VAL A 199 3.44 -2.07 -28.58
N ILE A 200 2.52 -2.77 -27.91
CA ILE A 200 1.17 -2.25 -27.60
C ILE A 200 1.10 -1.94 -26.11
N VAL A 201 0.80 -0.68 -25.76
CA VAL A 201 0.74 -0.21 -24.38
C VAL A 201 -0.72 0.08 -23.99
N GLY A 202 -1.30 -0.77 -23.15
CA GLY A 202 -2.73 -0.80 -22.81
C GLY A 202 -3.49 -1.79 -23.69
N PHE A 203 -3.84 -2.95 -23.15
CA PHE A 203 -4.44 -4.08 -23.86
C PHE A 203 -5.96 -4.19 -23.65
N GLY A 204 -6.69 -3.11 -23.98
CA GLY A 204 -8.16 -3.12 -23.99
C GLY A 204 -8.76 -3.72 -25.28
N GLN A 205 -10.09 -3.64 -25.42
CA GLN A 205 -10.81 -4.16 -26.60
C GLN A 205 -10.26 -3.64 -27.94
N LYS A 206 -9.88 -2.36 -28.02
CA LYS A 206 -9.29 -1.77 -29.23
C LYS A 206 -7.91 -2.34 -29.55
N ALA A 207 -7.13 -2.65 -28.51
CA ALA A 207 -5.81 -3.25 -28.65
C ALA A 207 -5.89 -4.71 -29.09
N GLN A 208 -6.94 -5.45 -28.68
CA GLN A 208 -7.20 -6.81 -29.16
C GLN A 208 -7.50 -6.84 -30.67
N VAL A 209 -8.28 -5.88 -31.16
CA VAL A 209 -8.54 -5.74 -32.62
C VAL A 209 -7.23 -5.48 -33.37
N LEU A 210 -6.39 -4.59 -32.85
CA LEU A 210 -5.07 -4.31 -33.42
C LEU A 210 -4.16 -5.55 -33.39
N ALA A 211 -4.13 -6.28 -32.27
CA ALA A 211 -3.34 -7.48 -32.10
C ALA A 211 -3.71 -8.57 -33.12
N ASN A 212 -5.01 -8.79 -33.33
CA ASN A 212 -5.53 -9.70 -34.35
C ASN A 212 -5.18 -9.23 -35.78
N PHE A 213 -5.20 -7.92 -36.02
CA PHE A 213 -4.78 -7.36 -37.31
C PHE A 213 -3.29 -7.58 -37.55
N LEU A 214 -2.44 -7.33 -36.55
CA LEU A 214 -0.99 -7.53 -36.64
C LEU A 214 -0.61 -9.01 -36.81
N SER A 215 -1.37 -9.94 -36.22
CA SER A 215 -1.16 -11.38 -36.44
C SER A 215 -1.62 -11.86 -37.81
N THR A 216 -2.38 -11.06 -38.57
CA THR A 216 -2.86 -11.45 -39.90
C THR A 216 -1.76 -11.25 -40.94
N PRO A 217 -1.50 -12.23 -41.85
CA PRO A 217 -0.45 -12.14 -42.87
C PRO A 217 -0.58 -10.93 -43.81
N LEU A 218 -1.79 -10.39 -43.96
CA LEU A 218 -2.07 -9.19 -44.77
C LEU A 218 -1.43 -7.91 -44.23
N ALA A 219 -1.06 -7.88 -42.94
CA ALA A 219 -0.45 -6.69 -42.34
C ALA A 219 1.04 -6.58 -42.67
N SER A 220 1.72 -7.71 -42.85
CA SER A 220 3.11 -7.76 -43.32
C SER A 220 3.12 -7.71 -44.84
N GLY A 221 3.96 -6.88 -45.45
CA GLY A 221 4.06 -6.77 -46.90
C GLY A 221 4.30 -8.12 -47.60
N ILE A 222 4.20 -8.11 -48.93
CA ILE A 222 4.07 -9.23 -49.89
C ILE A 222 5.03 -10.44 -49.69
N ASP A 223 6.02 -10.39 -48.81
CA ASP A 223 7.11 -11.37 -48.66
C ASP A 223 7.12 -12.18 -47.35
N SER A 224 6.10 -12.11 -46.48
CA SER A 224 6.08 -12.89 -45.23
C SER A 224 4.74 -13.60 -44.97
N ASP A 225 4.80 -14.93 -44.88
CA ASP A 225 3.69 -15.83 -44.51
C ASP A 225 3.19 -15.67 -43.05
N ALA A 226 3.83 -14.78 -42.27
CA ALA A 226 3.52 -14.51 -40.87
C ALA A 226 3.33 -13.02 -40.63
N GLY A 227 2.31 -12.66 -39.82
CA GLY A 227 2.04 -11.29 -39.41
C GLY A 227 3.19 -10.64 -38.63
N TRP A 228 3.06 -9.34 -38.31
CA TRP A 228 4.08 -8.61 -37.57
C TRP A 228 4.21 -9.13 -36.13
N PRO A 229 5.43 -9.38 -35.63
CA PRO A 229 5.63 -9.72 -34.23
C PRO A 229 5.21 -8.53 -33.37
N TYR A 230 4.41 -8.79 -32.34
CA TYR A 230 3.98 -7.77 -31.39
C TYR A 230 4.00 -8.32 -29.96
N VAL A 231 4.11 -7.40 -29.02
CA VAL A 231 4.06 -7.67 -27.58
C VAL A 231 3.24 -6.57 -26.92
N ALA A 232 2.32 -6.97 -26.05
CA ALA A 232 1.42 -6.05 -25.38
C ALA A 232 1.73 -5.94 -23.89
N PHE A 233 1.45 -4.78 -23.30
CA PHE A 233 1.59 -4.53 -21.86
C PHE A 233 0.30 -3.97 -21.30
N ASP A 234 -0.14 -4.48 -20.15
CA ASP A 234 -1.23 -3.90 -19.38
C ASP A 234 -0.90 -3.85 -17.88
N LEU A 235 -1.55 -2.92 -17.18
CA LEU A 235 -1.41 -2.70 -15.73
C LEU A 235 -2.52 -3.38 -14.93
N ASP A 236 -3.56 -3.89 -15.58
CA ASP A 236 -4.59 -4.72 -14.96
C ASP A 236 -4.21 -6.21 -15.06
N PRO A 237 -3.87 -6.88 -13.95
CA PRO A 237 -3.54 -8.31 -13.94
C PRO A 237 -4.67 -9.20 -14.49
N CYS A 238 -5.93 -8.81 -14.32
CA CYS A 238 -7.08 -9.58 -14.79
C CYS A 238 -7.14 -9.59 -16.33
N VAL A 239 -6.88 -8.44 -16.95
CA VAL A 239 -6.80 -8.28 -18.41
C VAL A 239 -5.63 -9.09 -18.97
N VAL A 240 -4.46 -9.03 -18.32
CA VAL A 240 -3.27 -9.80 -18.73
C VAL A 240 -3.55 -11.29 -18.69
N LYS A 241 -4.13 -11.78 -17.59
CA LYS A 241 -4.45 -13.21 -17.43
C LYS A 241 -5.43 -13.69 -18.50
N THR A 242 -6.56 -12.99 -18.66
CA THR A 242 -7.59 -13.34 -19.64
C THR A 242 -7.03 -13.31 -21.08
N SER A 243 -6.18 -12.34 -21.39
CA SER A 243 -5.60 -12.20 -22.74
C SER A 243 -4.55 -13.27 -23.03
N ARG A 244 -3.76 -13.68 -22.02
CA ARG A 244 -2.84 -14.82 -22.15
C ARG A 244 -3.58 -16.14 -22.36
N GLU A 245 -4.72 -16.34 -21.69
CA GLU A 245 -5.58 -17.52 -21.90
C GLU A 245 -6.14 -17.57 -23.34
N LEU A 246 -6.32 -16.41 -23.98
CA LEU A 246 -6.70 -16.30 -25.39
C LEU A 246 -5.52 -16.43 -26.38
N GLY A 247 -4.30 -16.66 -25.88
CA GLY A 247 -3.09 -16.84 -26.70
C GLY A 247 -2.39 -15.55 -27.11
N PHE A 248 -2.78 -14.38 -26.59
CA PHE A 248 -2.11 -13.12 -26.89
C PHE A 248 -0.79 -12.98 -26.10
N PRO A 249 0.29 -12.48 -26.72
CA PRO A 249 1.56 -12.18 -26.05
C PRO A 249 1.47 -10.91 -25.21
N VAL A 250 0.75 -10.98 -24.07
CA VAL A 250 0.55 -9.86 -23.14
C VAL A 250 1.40 -10.03 -21.89
N LEU A 251 2.10 -8.99 -21.47
CA LEU A 251 2.90 -8.92 -20.25
C LEU A 251 2.28 -7.95 -19.25
N TYR A 252 2.47 -8.23 -17.96
CA TYR A 252 2.09 -7.30 -16.90
C TYR A 252 3.17 -6.24 -16.75
N GLY A 253 2.80 -4.96 -16.81
CA GLY A 253 3.73 -3.86 -16.56
C GLY A 253 3.33 -2.54 -17.22
N ASP A 254 3.98 -1.47 -16.78
CA ASP A 254 3.83 -0.16 -17.40
C ASP A 254 4.70 -0.07 -18.67
N GLY A 255 4.12 -0.39 -19.83
CA GLY A 255 4.79 -0.29 -21.12
C GLY A 255 5.21 1.13 -21.52
N SER A 256 4.81 2.17 -20.78
CA SER A 256 5.35 3.54 -20.96
C SER A 256 6.73 3.74 -20.33
N ARG A 257 7.20 2.79 -19.50
CA ARG A 257 8.49 2.85 -18.81
C ARG A 257 9.55 2.08 -19.61
N PRO A 258 10.64 2.73 -20.04
CA PRO A 258 11.70 2.08 -20.82
C PRO A 258 12.33 0.88 -20.12
N ALA A 259 12.49 0.96 -18.79
CA ALA A 259 13.04 -0.14 -17.99
C ALA A 259 12.18 -1.42 -18.09
N VAL A 260 10.86 -1.29 -18.21
CA VAL A 260 9.94 -2.43 -18.35
C VAL A 260 10.09 -3.08 -19.73
N LEU A 261 10.27 -2.27 -20.78
CA LEU A 261 10.53 -2.76 -22.13
C LEU A 261 11.87 -3.50 -22.22
N GLN A 262 12.92 -2.93 -21.61
CA GLN A 262 14.24 -3.56 -21.56
C GLN A 262 14.24 -4.88 -20.79
N SER A 263 13.53 -4.95 -19.64
CA SER A 263 13.39 -6.21 -18.90
C SER A 263 12.63 -7.29 -19.67
N ALA A 264 11.80 -6.90 -20.63
CA ALA A 264 11.12 -7.81 -21.56
C ALA A 264 11.96 -8.16 -22.79
N GLY A 265 13.23 -7.73 -22.85
CA GLY A 265 14.14 -7.97 -23.99
C GLY A 265 13.96 -7.00 -25.16
N ILE A 266 13.09 -5.99 -25.04
CA ILE A 266 12.75 -5.07 -26.13
C ILE A 266 13.69 -3.86 -26.09
N SER A 267 14.73 -3.92 -26.92
CA SER A 267 15.73 -2.83 -27.01
C SER A 267 15.50 -1.88 -28.19
N SER A 268 14.82 -2.34 -29.24
CA SER A 268 14.58 -1.55 -30.47
C SER A 268 13.19 -1.87 -31.05
N PRO A 269 12.11 -1.30 -30.51
CA PRO A 269 10.77 -1.54 -31.02
C PRO A 269 10.57 -0.85 -32.38
N LYS A 270 9.94 -1.55 -33.34
CA LYS A 270 9.66 -0.98 -34.67
C LYS A 270 8.61 0.13 -34.62
N ALA A 271 7.63 -0.04 -33.74
CA ALA A 271 6.59 0.94 -33.47
C ALA A 271 6.06 0.74 -32.05
N VAL A 272 5.59 1.82 -31.43
CA VAL A 272 4.92 1.77 -30.13
C VAL A 272 3.53 2.37 -30.26
N MET A 273 2.51 1.56 -29.97
CA MET A 273 1.11 1.95 -30.01
C MET A 273 0.60 2.17 -28.57
N ILE A 274 0.24 3.42 -28.25
CA ILE A 274 -0.25 3.78 -26.90
C ILE A 274 -1.77 3.83 -26.93
N MET A 275 -2.39 2.91 -26.21
CA MET A 275 -3.84 2.63 -26.22
C MET A 275 -4.49 2.81 -24.83
N TYR A 276 -3.86 3.57 -23.93
CA TYR A 276 -4.44 3.90 -22.62
C TYR A 276 -5.77 4.67 -22.73
N THR A 277 -6.64 4.44 -21.75
CA THR A 277 -7.84 5.24 -21.53
C THR A 277 -7.48 6.54 -20.81
N GLY A 278 -7.68 7.68 -21.46
CA GLY A 278 -7.53 9.02 -20.86
C GLY A 278 -6.38 9.86 -21.44
N LYS A 279 -6.71 11.09 -21.84
CA LYS A 279 -5.80 12.01 -22.55
C LYS A 279 -4.49 12.28 -21.82
N ASN A 280 -4.53 12.56 -20.51
CA ASN A 280 -3.33 12.91 -19.74
C ASN A 280 -2.32 11.75 -19.71
N ARG A 281 -2.80 10.52 -19.52
CA ARG A 281 -1.97 9.32 -19.43
C ARG A 281 -1.33 8.98 -20.78
N THR A 282 -2.07 9.14 -21.88
CA THR A 282 -1.55 8.97 -23.24
C THR A 282 -0.43 9.97 -23.53
N VAL A 283 -0.63 11.26 -23.20
CA VAL A 283 0.38 12.30 -23.42
C VAL A 283 1.66 12.02 -22.63
N GLU A 284 1.53 11.66 -21.35
CA GLU A 284 2.67 11.32 -20.50
C GLU A 284 3.44 10.10 -21.01
N ALA A 285 2.71 9.05 -21.44
CA ALA A 285 3.33 7.86 -22.01
C ALA A 285 4.10 8.17 -23.31
N VAL A 286 3.52 9.00 -24.20
CA VAL A 286 4.20 9.44 -25.43
C VAL A 286 5.49 10.19 -25.10
N GLN A 287 5.46 11.11 -24.14
CA GLN A 287 6.64 11.87 -23.73
C GLN A 287 7.76 10.97 -23.21
N ARG A 288 7.43 10.02 -22.33
CA ARG A 288 8.40 9.07 -21.75
C ARG A 288 9.04 8.18 -22.81
N ILE A 289 8.24 7.64 -23.73
CA ILE A 289 8.73 6.77 -24.82
C ILE A 289 9.61 7.58 -25.79
N ARG A 290 9.20 8.80 -26.14
CA ARG A 290 9.98 9.67 -27.04
C ARG A 290 11.34 10.10 -26.46
N LEU A 291 11.42 10.26 -25.14
CA LEU A 291 12.69 10.55 -24.46
C LEU A 291 13.64 9.34 -24.48
N ALA A 292 13.11 8.12 -24.44
CA ALA A 292 13.89 6.90 -24.38
C ALA A 292 14.28 6.35 -25.76
N PHE A 293 13.45 6.57 -26.77
CA PHE A 293 13.67 6.17 -28.15
C PHE A 293 13.55 7.42 -29.05
N PRO A 294 14.60 8.27 -29.09
CA PRO A 294 14.65 9.37 -30.04
C PRO A 294 14.71 8.84 -31.48
N ALA A 295 13.97 9.47 -32.38
CA ALA A 295 13.91 9.13 -33.81
C ALA A 295 15.22 9.44 -34.55
#